data_AF-A0A3B6JP28-F1
#
_entry.id   AF-A0A3B6JP28-F1
#
_cell.length_a   1.000
_cell.length_b   1.000
_cell.length_c   1.000
_cell.angle_alpha   90.00
_cell.angle_beta   90.00
_cell.angle_gamma   90.00
#
_symmetry.space_group_name_H-M   'P 1'
#
loop_
_entity.id
_entity.type
_entity.pdbx_description
1 polymer ?
#
loop_
_entity_poly.entity_id
_entity_poly.type
_entity_poly.pdbx_seq_one_letter_code
_entity_poly.pdbx_strand_id
1 'polypeptide(L)'
;MPRVAVGGVVALGCKMVGGGSDGTLDVCGRVCVIDENETIVFENFVRPLLPVTHYRYETTGIRPEYLRDAPTVKTVQRQVEDILLNGEQPWKIRSSRGAARLLVGHGLEHDLNVLGMDYPAYLKRDTAEYPPLVKTSARLMSNSLRFLTQSCLGYEIQTGHQHPYEDCVAAMRLYKRMRAMRHGQPKNGGEGDGCAAVAFPARRQRELERMSPEELLSMSKPDYHCWCLDD
;
A
#
# COMPACT_ATOMS: atom_id res chain seq x y z
N MET A 1 18.57 4.26 -9.56
CA MET A 1 17.24 4.90 -9.54
C MET A 1 17.36 6.19 -8.73
N PRO A 2 17.02 7.35 -9.29
CA PRO A 2 17.05 8.59 -8.54
C PRO A 2 15.92 8.59 -7.50
N ARG A 3 16.33 8.66 -6.23
CA ARG A 3 15.59 9.08 -5.04
C ARG A 3 14.38 9.99 -5.35
N VAL A 4 13.19 9.62 -4.85
CA VAL A 4 11.91 10.31 -5.06
C VAL A 4 11.57 11.10 -3.78
N ALA A 5 11.73 12.43 -3.84
CA ALA A 5 11.23 13.31 -2.79
C ALA A 5 9.69 13.26 -2.78
N VAL A 6 9.11 12.89 -1.63
CA VAL A 6 7.67 12.79 -1.40
C VAL A 6 7.29 13.67 -0.20
N GLY A 7 6.07 14.18 -0.16
CA GLY A 7 5.61 15.06 0.93
C GLY A 7 5.28 14.34 2.24
N GLY A 8 5.98 13.24 2.52
CA GLY A 8 5.75 12.32 3.63
C GLY A 8 5.04 11.04 3.23
N VAL A 9 4.90 10.12 4.18
CA VAL A 9 4.19 8.85 4.01
C VAL A 9 2.98 8.79 4.93
N VAL A 10 1.85 8.29 4.41
CA VAL A 10 0.65 8.00 5.19
C VAL A 10 0.20 6.57 4.94
N ALA A 11 -0.47 5.96 5.90
CA ALA A 11 -1.14 4.67 5.71
C ALA A 11 -2.65 4.82 5.76
N LEU A 12 -3.34 4.08 4.91
CA LEU A 12 -4.80 4.05 4.77
C LEU A 12 -5.31 2.64 5.04
N GLY A 13 -6.48 2.55 5.66
CA GLY A 13 -7.24 1.31 5.77
C GLY A 13 -8.72 1.57 6.00
N CYS A 14 -9.56 0.72 5.44
CA CYS A 14 -11.01 0.76 5.65
C CYS A 14 -11.52 -0.46 6.41
N LYS A 15 -12.70 -0.30 7.01
CA LYS A 15 -13.55 -1.42 7.41
C LYS A 15 -14.85 -1.36 6.64
N MET A 16 -15.23 -2.52 6.12
CA MET A 16 -16.26 -2.66 5.12
C MET A 16 -17.47 -3.33 5.75
N VAL A 17 -18.64 -2.85 5.37
CA VAL A 17 -19.92 -3.48 5.66
C VAL A 17 -20.50 -4.01 4.34
N GLY A 18 -21.44 -4.94 4.43
CA GLY A 18 -22.15 -5.50 3.29
C GLY A 18 -23.29 -4.59 2.85
N GLY A 19 -23.28 -4.21 1.58
CA GLY A 19 -24.36 -3.54 0.87
C GLY A 19 -24.97 -4.40 -0.23
N GLY A 20 -25.93 -3.83 -0.95
CA GLY A 20 -26.67 -4.56 -2.01
C GLY A 20 -27.73 -5.51 -1.44
N SER A 21 -28.52 -6.13 -2.32
CA SER A 21 -29.66 -6.96 -1.94
C SER A 21 -29.29 -8.22 -1.16
N ASP A 22 -28.08 -8.73 -1.34
CA ASP A 22 -27.57 -9.96 -0.72
C ASP A 22 -26.44 -9.72 0.31
N GLY A 23 -26.02 -8.48 0.52
CA GLY A 23 -24.96 -8.11 1.48
C GLY A 23 -23.54 -8.51 1.04
N THR A 24 -23.37 -8.97 -0.20
CA THR A 24 -22.07 -9.43 -0.71
C THR A 24 -21.17 -8.28 -1.16
N LEU A 25 -21.76 -7.13 -1.50
CA LEU A 25 -21.01 -5.97 -1.96
C LEU A 25 -20.32 -5.27 -0.79
N ASP A 26 -19.01 -5.12 -0.87
CA ASP A 26 -18.25 -4.33 0.10
C ASP A 26 -18.50 -2.84 -0.10
N VAL A 27 -18.93 -2.17 0.97
CA VAL A 27 -19.00 -0.70 1.04
C VAL A 27 -18.28 -0.21 2.29
N CYS A 28 -17.61 0.95 2.18
CA CYS A 28 -16.84 1.51 3.29
C CYS A 28 -17.76 1.93 4.45
N GLY A 29 -17.53 1.39 5.65
CA GLY A 29 -18.23 1.76 6.88
C GLY A 29 -17.37 2.58 7.85
N ARG A 30 -16.05 2.44 7.80
CA ARG A 30 -15.09 3.25 8.57
C ARG A 30 -13.78 3.35 7.84
N VAL A 31 -13.11 4.49 7.92
CA VAL A 31 -11.79 4.72 7.31
C VAL A 31 -10.85 5.33 8.34
N CYS A 32 -9.57 4.98 8.26
CA CYS A 32 -8.50 5.58 9.04
C CYS A 32 -7.32 5.91 8.14
N VAL A 33 -6.69 7.05 8.40
CA VAL A 33 -5.43 7.49 7.82
C VAL A 33 -4.50 7.89 8.95
N ILE A 34 -3.28 7.35 8.96
CA ILE A 34 -2.24 7.67 9.93
C ILE A 34 -0.99 8.21 9.23
N ASP A 35 -0.15 8.92 9.97
CA ASP A 35 1.19 9.31 9.52
C ASP A 35 2.26 8.23 9.84
N GLU A 36 3.52 8.50 9.51
CA GLU A 36 4.65 7.62 9.81
C GLU A 36 4.93 7.42 11.30
N ASN A 37 4.40 8.31 12.16
CA ASN A 37 4.54 8.26 13.61
C ASN A 37 3.36 7.53 14.27
N GLU A 38 2.53 6.84 13.47
CA GLU A 38 1.39 6.08 13.94
C GLU A 38 0.29 6.97 14.58
N THR A 39 0.31 8.27 14.25
CA THR A 39 -0.67 9.24 14.72
C THR A 39 -1.82 9.33 13.72
N ILE A 40 -3.06 9.32 14.22
CA ILE A 40 -4.26 9.46 13.40
C ILE A 40 -4.31 10.88 12.82
N VAL A 41 -4.22 10.95 11.50
CA VAL A 41 -4.39 12.20 10.72
C VAL A 41 -5.86 12.41 10.38
N PHE A 42 -6.56 11.31 10.08
CA PHE A 42 -7.97 11.32 9.77
C PHE A 42 -8.62 10.00 10.15
N GLU A 43 -9.78 10.06 10.77
CA GLU A 43 -10.61 8.90 11.00
C GLU A 43 -12.08 9.31 10.95
N ASN A 44 -12.91 8.51 10.30
CA ASN A 44 -14.35 8.70 10.35
C ASN A 44 -15.12 7.40 10.09
N PHE A 45 -16.34 7.33 10.61
CA PHE A 45 -17.35 6.45 10.02
C PHE A 45 -17.76 7.01 8.66
N VAL A 46 -18.27 6.15 7.79
CA VAL A 46 -18.66 6.54 6.43
C VAL A 46 -20.09 6.13 6.20
N ARG A 47 -20.93 7.08 5.80
CA ARG A 47 -22.28 6.79 5.33
C ARG A 47 -22.23 6.31 3.88
N PRO A 48 -22.47 5.02 3.60
CA PRO A 48 -22.37 4.50 2.25
C PRO A 48 -23.49 5.04 1.35
N LEU A 49 -23.24 5.07 0.03
CA LEU A 49 -24.26 5.43 -0.96
C LEU A 49 -25.37 4.37 -1.06
N LEU A 50 -24.98 3.10 -0.93
CA LEU A 50 -25.89 1.96 -1.01
C LEU A 50 -26.40 1.59 0.39
N PRO A 51 -27.65 1.10 0.52
CA PRO A 51 -28.15 0.59 1.79
C PRO A 51 -27.26 -0.52 2.34
N VAL A 52 -26.93 -0.42 3.62
CA VAL A 52 -26.21 -1.46 4.36
C VAL A 52 -27.19 -2.55 4.75
N THR A 53 -26.97 -3.76 4.25
CA THR A 53 -27.77 -4.96 4.53
C THR A 53 -27.08 -5.90 5.52
N HIS A 54 -25.76 -5.80 5.68
CA HIS A 54 -25.02 -6.62 6.63
C HIS A 54 -23.85 -5.87 7.29
N TYR A 55 -23.95 -5.52 8.58
CA TYR A 55 -22.93 -4.72 9.27
C TYR A 55 -21.63 -5.47 9.59
N ARG A 56 -21.64 -6.81 9.49
CA ARG A 56 -20.49 -7.67 9.83
C ARG A 56 -19.97 -7.39 11.25
N TYR A 57 -20.91 -7.23 12.19
CA TYR A 57 -20.63 -6.71 13.53
C TYR A 57 -19.53 -7.49 14.26
N GLU A 58 -19.56 -8.83 14.17
CA GLU A 58 -18.55 -9.71 14.78
C GLU A 58 -17.12 -9.38 14.36
N THR A 59 -16.94 -8.81 13.16
CA THR A 59 -15.64 -8.41 12.63
C THR A 59 -15.40 -6.91 12.75
N THR A 60 -16.41 -6.07 12.50
CA THR A 60 -16.20 -4.61 12.35
C THR A 60 -16.54 -3.81 13.60
N GLY A 61 -17.38 -4.36 14.48
CA GLY A 61 -18.00 -3.63 15.60
C GLY A 61 -18.92 -2.47 15.17
N ILE A 62 -19.22 -2.31 13.87
CA ILE A 62 -19.99 -1.17 13.35
C ILE A 62 -21.48 -1.37 13.61
N ARG A 63 -22.12 -0.35 14.15
CA ARG A 63 -23.57 -0.32 14.38
C ARG A 63 -24.28 0.68 13.46
N PRO A 64 -25.58 0.46 13.15
CA PRO A 64 -26.36 1.36 12.29
C PRO A 64 -26.31 2.83 12.72
N GLU A 65 -26.34 3.10 14.02
CA GLU A 65 -26.26 4.43 14.61
C GLU A 65 -24.97 5.17 14.25
N TYR A 66 -23.84 4.46 14.08
CA TYR A 66 -22.57 5.09 13.72
C TYR A 66 -22.55 5.58 12.27
N LEU A 67 -23.33 4.95 11.38
CA LEU A 67 -23.37 5.30 9.96
C LEU A 67 -24.45 6.35 9.63
N ARG A 68 -25.42 6.55 10.51
CA ARG A 68 -26.56 7.45 10.29
C ARG A 68 -26.13 8.91 10.14
N ASP A 69 -25.30 9.36 11.07
CA ASP A 69 -24.83 10.75 11.15
C ASP A 69 -23.42 10.94 10.57
N ALA A 70 -22.87 9.88 9.98
CA ALA A 70 -21.55 9.89 9.35
C ALA A 70 -21.53 10.73 8.06
N PRO A 71 -20.37 11.31 7.71
CA PRO A 71 -20.18 11.96 6.41
C PRO A 71 -20.38 10.98 5.26
N THR A 72 -20.83 11.48 4.12
CA THR A 72 -20.97 10.67 2.90
C THR A 72 -19.60 10.22 2.40
N VAL A 73 -19.56 9.09 1.67
CA VAL A 73 -18.33 8.62 1.01
C VAL A 73 -17.67 9.69 0.16
N LYS A 74 -18.44 10.57 -0.51
CA LYS A 74 -17.92 11.67 -1.33
C LYS A 74 -17.23 12.77 -0.50
N THR A 75 -17.72 13.03 0.71
CA THR A 75 -17.08 13.97 1.64
C THR A 75 -15.76 13.39 2.14
N VAL A 76 -15.80 12.13 2.56
CA VAL A 76 -14.63 11.38 3.05
C VAL A 76 -13.57 11.26 1.97
N GLN A 77 -13.96 10.89 0.74
CA GLN A 77 -13.11 10.83 -0.44
C GLN A 77 -12.29 12.12 -0.59
N ARG A 78 -12.95 13.29 -0.61
CA ARG A 78 -12.26 14.57 -0.77
C ARG A 78 -11.27 14.84 0.35
N GLN A 79 -11.63 14.50 1.59
CA GLN A 79 -10.74 14.70 2.74
C GLN A 79 -9.50 13.80 2.65
N VAL A 80 -9.67 12.55 2.24
CA VAL A 80 -8.54 11.63 2.02
C VAL A 80 -7.70 12.09 0.83
N GLU A 81 -8.33 12.51 -0.29
CA GLU A 81 -7.63 13.08 -1.44
C GLU A 81 -6.78 14.29 -1.03
N ASP A 82 -7.35 15.26 -0.30
CA ASP A 82 -6.61 16.44 0.16
C ASP A 82 -5.37 16.07 0.99
N ILE A 83 -5.49 15.05 1.85
CA ILE A 83 -4.37 14.51 2.65
C ILE A 83 -3.30 13.89 1.75
N LEU A 84 -3.68 13.11 0.74
CA LEU A 84 -2.76 12.43 -0.18
C LEU A 84 -2.08 13.40 -1.15
N LEU A 85 -2.81 14.42 -1.58
CA LEU A 85 -2.33 15.46 -2.49
C LEU A 85 -1.40 16.44 -1.78
N ASN A 86 -1.67 16.74 -0.51
CA ASN A 86 -0.84 17.60 0.33
C ASN A 86 -0.52 18.96 -0.35
N GLY A 87 -1.56 19.57 -0.92
CA GLY A 87 -1.48 20.85 -1.63
C GLY A 87 -1.02 20.77 -3.09
N GLU A 88 -0.65 19.58 -3.59
CA GLU A 88 -0.33 19.37 -5.00
C GLU A 88 -1.60 19.36 -5.85
N GLN A 89 -1.53 19.93 -7.05
CA GLN A 89 -2.67 19.93 -7.97
C GLN A 89 -2.84 18.54 -8.64
N PRO A 90 -4.06 17.98 -8.76
CA PRO A 90 -4.29 16.63 -9.27
C PRO A 90 -3.62 16.33 -10.62
N TRP A 91 -3.62 17.31 -11.54
CA TRP A 91 -3.01 17.14 -12.87
C TRP A 91 -1.48 17.13 -12.85
N LYS A 92 -0.84 17.71 -11.83
CA LYS A 92 0.62 17.78 -11.70
C LYS A 92 1.24 16.52 -11.10
N ILE A 93 0.47 15.72 -10.38
CA ILE A 93 0.94 14.46 -9.81
C ILE A 93 1.58 13.58 -10.89
N ARG A 94 1.00 13.54 -12.10
CA ARG A 94 1.52 12.68 -13.18
C ARG A 94 2.85 13.17 -13.78
N SER A 95 3.31 14.37 -13.45
CA SER A 95 4.43 15.03 -14.13
C SER A 95 5.51 15.58 -13.20
N SER A 96 5.29 15.62 -11.88
CA SER A 96 6.21 16.26 -10.92
C SER A 96 6.52 15.37 -9.71
N ARG A 97 7.77 15.45 -9.23
CA ARG A 97 8.22 14.97 -7.91
C ARG A 97 7.74 15.94 -6.83
N GLY A 98 6.42 16.09 -6.73
CA GLY A 98 5.72 17.13 -5.97
C GLY A 98 5.48 16.79 -4.49
N ALA A 99 4.58 17.55 -3.86
CA ALA A 99 4.26 17.43 -2.44
C ALA A 99 3.36 16.22 -2.09
N ALA A 100 2.92 15.43 -3.09
CA ALA A 100 2.05 14.27 -2.87
C ALA A 100 2.72 13.23 -1.94
N ARG A 101 1.92 12.55 -1.14
CA ARG A 101 2.39 11.60 -0.11
C ARG A 101 2.47 10.18 -0.65
N LEU A 102 3.38 9.36 -0.12
CA LEU A 102 3.28 7.92 -0.36
C LEU A 102 2.10 7.34 0.40
N LEU A 103 1.34 6.47 -0.25
CA LEU A 103 0.20 5.76 0.32
C LEU A 103 0.59 4.32 0.62
N VAL A 104 0.66 3.99 1.90
CA VAL A 104 0.93 2.64 2.41
C VAL A 104 -0.38 1.95 2.80
N GLY A 105 -0.46 0.63 2.58
CA GLY A 105 -1.60 -0.16 3.03
C GLY A 105 -1.44 -1.65 2.76
N HIS A 106 -2.54 -2.39 2.83
CA HIS A 106 -2.59 -3.82 2.58
C HIS A 106 -3.84 -4.17 1.75
N GLY A 107 -3.67 -4.37 0.45
CA GLY A 107 -4.79 -4.49 -0.49
C GLY A 107 -5.43 -3.13 -0.78
N LEU A 108 -4.61 -2.09 -0.99
CA LEU A 108 -5.02 -0.71 -1.21
C LEU A 108 -6.04 -0.56 -2.34
N GLU A 109 -5.97 -1.40 -3.36
CA GLU A 109 -6.93 -1.41 -4.46
C GLU A 109 -8.36 -1.59 -3.95
N HIS A 110 -8.56 -2.46 -2.96
CA HIS A 110 -9.88 -2.68 -2.38
C HIS A 110 -10.36 -1.47 -1.56
N ASP A 111 -9.49 -0.88 -0.73
CA ASP A 111 -9.79 0.33 0.05
C ASP A 111 -10.12 1.53 -0.84
N LEU A 112 -9.32 1.77 -1.89
CA LEU A 112 -9.52 2.88 -2.82
C LEU A 112 -10.83 2.70 -3.62
N ASN A 113 -11.14 1.47 -4.05
CA ASN A 113 -12.37 1.17 -4.77
C ASN A 113 -13.63 1.47 -3.94
N VAL A 114 -13.67 1.08 -2.66
CA VAL A 114 -14.84 1.38 -1.80
C VAL A 114 -14.98 2.86 -1.44
N LEU A 115 -13.89 3.63 -1.55
CA LEU A 115 -13.88 5.09 -1.42
C LEU A 115 -14.17 5.82 -2.75
N GLY A 116 -14.17 5.11 -3.88
CA GLY A 116 -14.34 5.71 -5.21
C GLY A 116 -13.14 6.54 -5.65
N MET A 117 -11.94 6.13 -5.24
CA MET A 117 -10.67 6.85 -5.46
C MET A 117 -9.74 6.06 -6.37
N ASP A 118 -8.84 6.78 -7.04
CA ASP A 118 -7.67 6.21 -7.73
C ASP A 118 -6.42 6.93 -7.25
N TYR A 119 -5.31 6.20 -7.15
CA TYR A 119 -4.04 6.75 -6.73
C TYR A 119 -2.87 6.19 -7.55
N PRO A 120 -1.93 7.04 -8.03
CA PRO A 120 -0.89 6.60 -8.94
C PRO A 120 -0.05 5.45 -8.37
N ALA A 121 0.13 4.40 -9.17
CA ALA A 121 0.81 3.17 -8.75
C ALA A 121 2.22 3.42 -8.16
N TYR A 122 2.96 4.39 -8.70
CA TYR A 122 4.31 4.71 -8.23
C TYR A 122 4.34 5.39 -6.84
N LEU A 123 3.20 5.91 -6.36
CA LEU A 123 3.02 6.44 -5.00
C LEU A 123 2.37 5.43 -4.04
N LYS A 124 1.87 4.29 -4.54
CA LYS A 124 1.33 3.21 -3.72
C LYS A 124 2.45 2.32 -3.18
N ARG A 125 2.30 1.89 -1.94
CA ARG A 125 3.17 0.94 -1.23
C ARG A 125 2.29 -0.11 -0.57
N ASP A 126 1.84 -1.05 -1.40
CA ASP A 126 0.93 -2.11 -0.97
C ASP A 126 1.71 -3.33 -0.46
N THR A 127 1.54 -3.63 0.83
CA THR A 127 2.17 -4.79 1.48
C THR A 127 1.62 -6.13 1.00
N ALA A 128 0.43 -6.15 0.39
CA ALA A 128 -0.15 -7.36 -0.21
C ALA A 128 0.42 -7.67 -1.59
N GLU A 129 1.04 -6.69 -2.26
CA GLU A 129 1.61 -6.85 -3.61
C GLU A 129 3.15 -6.82 -3.63
N TYR A 130 3.78 -6.40 -2.53
CA TYR A 130 5.24 -6.25 -2.48
C TYR A 130 5.95 -7.60 -2.55
N PRO A 131 6.79 -7.87 -3.58
CA PRO A 131 7.35 -9.21 -3.82
C PRO A 131 8.10 -9.85 -2.63
N PRO A 132 8.83 -9.09 -1.79
CA PRO A 132 9.43 -9.63 -0.55
C PRO A 132 8.42 -10.10 0.52
N LEU A 133 7.15 -9.72 0.42
CA LEU A 133 6.09 -10.04 1.39
C LEU A 133 5.04 -11.03 0.85
N VAL A 134 5.00 -11.30 -0.46
CA VAL A 134 4.04 -12.25 -1.06
C VAL A 134 4.57 -13.70 -1.02
N LYS A 135 3.66 -14.66 -1.20
CA LYS A 135 4.02 -16.09 -1.21
C LYS A 135 4.86 -16.43 -2.43
N THR A 136 5.93 -17.20 -2.24
CA THR A 136 6.85 -17.68 -3.30
C THR A 136 6.24 -18.78 -4.20
N SER A 137 4.95 -19.09 -4.04
CA SER A 137 4.26 -20.09 -4.89
C SER A 137 4.01 -19.56 -6.30
N ALA A 138 3.89 -20.47 -7.28
CA ALA A 138 3.69 -20.16 -8.71
C ALA A 138 2.49 -19.23 -9.04
N ARG A 139 1.59 -19.02 -8.10
CA ARG A 139 0.60 -17.95 -8.10
C ARG A 139 1.00 -16.97 -7.00
N LEU A 140 1.35 -15.74 -7.38
CA LEU A 140 1.72 -14.62 -6.49
C LEU A 140 0.52 -14.27 -5.58
N MET A 141 0.29 -15.09 -4.56
CA MET A 141 -0.83 -14.96 -3.63
C MET A 141 -0.38 -14.08 -2.47
N SER A 142 -1.17 -13.07 -2.14
CA SER A 142 -0.91 -12.22 -0.97
C SER A 142 -0.98 -13.04 0.31
N ASN A 143 -0.10 -12.72 1.25
CA ASN A 143 -0.26 -13.15 2.63
C ASN A 143 -1.26 -12.23 3.33
N SER A 144 -2.01 -12.73 4.32
CA SER A 144 -2.87 -11.85 5.11
C SER A 144 -2.03 -10.89 5.95
N LEU A 145 -2.55 -9.70 6.21
CA LEU A 145 -1.89 -8.74 7.10
C LEU A 145 -1.60 -9.33 8.47
N ARG A 146 -2.53 -10.13 9.03
CA ARG A 146 -2.33 -10.85 10.30
C ARG A 146 -1.12 -11.78 10.24
N PHE A 147 -0.96 -12.56 9.18
CA PHE A 147 0.20 -13.44 9.01
C PHE A 147 1.51 -12.66 8.89
N LEU A 148 1.52 -11.59 8.09
CA LEU A 148 2.70 -10.75 7.90
C LEU A 148 3.10 -10.05 9.20
N THR A 149 2.13 -9.54 9.94
CA THR A 149 2.37 -8.88 11.23
C THR A 149 2.96 -9.85 12.23
N GLN A 150 2.38 -11.04 12.38
CA GLN A 150 2.90 -12.06 13.27
C GLN A 150 4.32 -12.51 12.86
N SER A 151 4.55 -12.77 11.57
CA SER A 151 5.81 -13.35 11.09
C SER A 151 6.95 -12.33 10.99
N CYS A 152 6.65 -11.09 10.62
CA CYS A 152 7.66 -10.06 10.39
C CYS A 152 7.83 -9.08 11.55
N LEU A 153 6.78 -8.85 12.34
CA LEU A 153 6.75 -7.88 13.43
C LEU A 153 6.58 -8.52 14.82
N GLY A 154 6.13 -9.78 14.90
CA GLY A 154 6.13 -10.56 16.14
C GLY A 154 4.94 -10.31 17.07
N TYR A 155 3.84 -9.74 16.57
CA TYR A 155 2.62 -9.51 17.36
C TYR A 155 1.35 -9.81 16.56
N GLU A 156 0.26 -10.07 17.27
CA GLU A 156 -1.06 -10.31 16.69
C GLU A 156 -1.88 -9.03 16.56
N ILE A 157 -2.70 -8.98 15.51
CA ILE A 157 -3.70 -7.92 15.24
C ILE A 157 -5.04 -8.56 14.95
N GLN A 158 -6.11 -7.75 14.88
CA GLN A 158 -7.44 -8.21 14.51
C GLN A 158 -8.01 -9.25 15.48
N THR A 159 -7.67 -9.11 16.76
CA THR A 159 -8.16 -9.95 17.86
C THR A 159 -9.48 -9.37 18.38
N GLY A 160 -10.60 -9.89 17.86
CA GLY A 160 -11.94 -9.36 18.15
C GLY A 160 -12.43 -8.41 17.06
N HIS A 161 -13.11 -7.32 17.46
CA HIS A 161 -13.54 -6.30 16.50
C HIS A 161 -12.33 -5.59 15.90
N GLN A 162 -12.20 -5.68 14.58
CA GLN A 162 -11.11 -5.13 13.82
C GLN A 162 -11.30 -3.62 13.61
N HIS A 163 -10.26 -2.87 13.95
CA HIS A 163 -10.23 -1.43 13.78
C HIS A 163 -9.30 -1.04 12.62
N PRO A 164 -9.67 -0.12 11.72
CA PRO A 164 -8.82 0.24 10.58
C PRO A 164 -7.45 0.81 11.00
N TYR A 165 -7.39 1.47 12.16
CA TYR A 165 -6.13 1.91 12.78
C TYR A 165 -5.10 0.79 12.94
N GLU A 166 -5.50 -0.39 13.44
CA GLU A 166 -4.56 -1.51 13.65
C GLU A 166 -3.94 -1.95 12.32
N ASP A 167 -4.74 -1.99 11.27
CA ASP A 167 -4.29 -2.36 9.93
C ASP A 167 -3.33 -1.31 9.36
N CYS A 168 -3.66 -0.02 9.53
CA CYS A 168 -2.80 1.09 9.11
C CYS A 168 -1.43 1.01 9.79
N VAL A 169 -1.42 0.80 11.11
CA VAL A 169 -0.18 0.70 11.90
C VAL A 169 0.64 -0.52 11.47
N ALA A 170 -0.01 -1.68 11.31
CA ALA A 170 0.67 -2.89 10.86
C ALA A 170 1.30 -2.71 9.46
N ALA A 171 0.54 -2.16 8.51
CA ALA A 171 1.04 -1.89 7.16
C ALA A 171 2.19 -0.86 7.17
N MET A 172 2.08 0.22 7.95
CA MET A 172 3.13 1.23 8.11
C MET A 172 4.40 0.64 8.72
N ARG A 173 4.29 -0.20 9.75
CA ARG A 173 5.44 -0.87 10.37
C ARG A 173 6.10 -1.86 9.43
N LEU A 174 5.33 -2.63 8.65
CA LEU A 174 5.85 -3.50 7.59
C LEU A 174 6.61 -2.68 6.55
N TYR A 175 6.03 -1.58 6.09
CA TYR A 175 6.67 -0.64 5.17
C TYR A 175 7.99 -0.12 5.72
N LYS A 176 8.00 0.42 6.95
CA LYS A 176 9.21 0.95 7.61
C LYS A 176 10.28 -0.14 7.78
N ARG A 177 9.90 -1.37 8.12
CA ARG A 177 10.81 -2.52 8.19
C ARG A 177 11.46 -2.80 6.84
N MET A 178 10.67 -2.80 5.76
CA MET A 178 11.17 -3.05 4.41
C MET A 178 12.02 -1.89 3.89
N ARG A 179 11.65 -0.64 4.19
CA ARG A 179 12.42 0.57 3.87
C ARG A 179 13.76 0.60 4.59
N ALA A 180 13.84 0.10 5.82
CA ALA A 180 15.09 0.03 6.59
C ALA A 180 16.07 -1.07 6.12
N MET A 181 15.66 -1.96 5.19
CA MET A 181 16.56 -2.99 4.68
C MET A 181 17.69 -2.37 3.86
N ARG A 182 18.91 -2.87 4.03
CA ARG A 182 20.06 -2.43 3.23
C ARG A 182 19.88 -2.95 1.80
N HIS A 183 19.80 -2.03 0.82
CA HIS A 183 19.91 -2.42 -0.58
C HIS A 183 21.32 -2.98 -0.81
N GLY A 184 21.44 -4.19 -1.38
CA GLY A 184 22.73 -4.72 -1.77
C GLY A 184 23.38 -3.75 -2.75
N GLN A 185 24.51 -3.12 -2.37
CA GLN A 185 25.22 -2.27 -3.30
C GLN A 185 25.87 -3.14 -4.39
N PRO A 186 25.59 -2.90 -5.69
CA PRO A 186 26.51 -3.38 -6.72
C PRO A 186 27.85 -2.67 -6.49
N LYS A 187 28.92 -3.45 -6.31
CA LYS A 187 30.28 -2.91 -6.23
C LYS A 187 30.64 -2.33 -7.61
N ASN A 188 30.87 -1.02 -7.63
CA ASN A 188 31.55 -0.20 -8.65
C ASN A 188 30.96 -0.10 -10.08
N GLY A 189 30.71 1.16 -10.49
CA GLY A 189 31.22 1.73 -11.74
C GLY A 189 30.30 1.69 -12.97
N GLY A 190 29.73 2.84 -13.34
CA GLY A 190 29.19 3.07 -14.68
C GLY A 190 28.01 4.04 -14.68
N GLU A 191 28.28 5.30 -15.03
CA GLU A 191 27.27 6.26 -15.48
C GLU A 191 26.46 5.65 -16.62
N GLY A 192 25.12 5.69 -16.51
CA GLY A 192 24.23 5.08 -17.48
C GLY A 192 22.79 5.55 -17.31
N ASP A 193 22.36 6.28 -18.33
CA ASP A 193 21.13 7.05 -18.51
C ASP A 193 19.81 6.24 -18.43
N GLY A 194 18.71 7.00 -18.31
CA GLY A 194 17.29 6.70 -18.53
C GLY A 194 16.75 5.28 -18.79
N CYS A 195 15.70 4.96 -18.02
CA CYS A 195 14.42 4.34 -18.43
C CYS A 195 14.43 3.27 -19.54
N ALA A 196 14.27 2.00 -19.16
CA ALA A 196 13.28 1.06 -19.70
C ALA A 196 13.57 -0.34 -19.14
N ALA A 197 12.50 -1.08 -18.87
CA ALA A 197 12.55 -2.50 -18.61
C ALA A 197 13.25 -3.23 -19.77
N VAL A 198 14.50 -3.63 -19.56
CA VAL A 198 15.08 -4.77 -20.26
C VAL A 198 15.58 -5.70 -19.17
N ALA A 199 14.70 -6.61 -18.76
CA ALA A 199 15.10 -7.78 -17.99
C ALA A 199 16.14 -8.51 -18.85
N PHE A 200 17.38 -8.50 -18.40
CA PHE A 200 18.60 -8.90 -19.10
C PHE A 200 18.99 -7.95 -20.26
N PRO A 201 20.17 -7.28 -20.22
CA PRO A 201 20.78 -6.86 -21.48
C PRO A 201 20.87 -8.10 -22.36
N ALA A 202 20.66 -7.97 -23.68
CA ALA A 202 20.69 -9.08 -24.63
C ALA A 202 22.10 -9.68 -24.78
N ARG A 203 22.68 -10.15 -23.68
CA ARG A 203 23.84 -11.03 -23.65
C ARG A 203 23.38 -12.35 -24.20
N ARG A 204 24.16 -12.89 -25.12
CA ARG A 204 23.87 -14.20 -25.69
C ARG A 204 23.97 -15.21 -24.55
N GLN A 205 23.12 -16.23 -24.54
CA GLN A 205 23.12 -17.31 -23.53
C GLN A 205 24.54 -17.83 -23.22
N ARG A 206 25.39 -17.97 -24.25
CA ARG A 206 26.79 -18.40 -24.14
C ARG A 206 27.69 -17.46 -23.30
N GLU A 207 27.36 -16.18 -23.21
CA GLU A 207 28.08 -15.21 -22.39
C GLU A 207 27.71 -15.37 -20.92
N LEU A 208 26.42 -15.60 -20.60
CA LEU A 208 25.94 -15.86 -19.24
C LEU A 208 26.51 -17.17 -18.68
N GLU A 209 26.56 -18.22 -19.48
CA GLU A 209 27.12 -19.53 -19.11
C GLU A 209 28.62 -19.51 -18.81
N ARG A 210 29.34 -18.46 -19.26
CA ARG A 210 30.78 -18.27 -19.00
C ARG A 210 31.08 -17.44 -17.75
N MET A 211 30.06 -16.83 -17.15
CA MET A 211 30.23 -16.00 -15.96
C MET A 211 30.26 -16.84 -14.69
N SER A 212 31.01 -16.37 -13.70
CA SER A 212 30.95 -16.91 -12.34
C SER A 212 29.60 -16.62 -11.69
N PRO A 213 29.19 -17.43 -10.68
CA PRO A 213 28.01 -17.14 -9.87
C PRO A 213 28.04 -15.74 -9.25
N GLU A 214 29.20 -15.25 -8.78
CA GLU A 214 29.31 -13.91 -8.23
C GLU A 214 29.03 -12.81 -9.26
N GLU A 215 29.51 -12.97 -10.50
CA GLU A 215 29.26 -12.01 -11.56
C GLU A 215 27.78 -12.01 -11.96
N LEU A 216 27.15 -13.17 -12.10
CA LEU A 216 25.70 -13.28 -12.38
C LEU A 216 24.87 -12.60 -11.28
N LEU A 217 25.22 -12.83 -10.02
CA LEU A 217 24.57 -12.20 -8.87
C LEU A 217 24.75 -10.67 -8.89
N SER A 218 25.95 -10.18 -9.23
CA SER A 218 26.24 -8.74 -9.26
C SER A 218 25.46 -7.97 -10.32
N MET A 219 25.08 -8.63 -11.42
CA MET A 219 24.30 -8.04 -12.50
C MET A 219 22.79 -8.16 -12.30
N SER A 220 22.37 -9.03 -11.38
CA SER A 220 20.96 -9.25 -11.10
C SER A 220 20.34 -7.99 -10.49
N LYS A 221 19.33 -7.44 -11.16
CA LYS A 221 18.51 -6.35 -10.64
C LYS A 221 17.11 -6.90 -10.35
N PRO A 222 16.50 -6.54 -9.20
CA PRO A 222 15.11 -6.87 -8.98
C PRO A 222 14.24 -6.24 -10.07
N ASP A 223 13.22 -6.96 -10.49
CA ASP A 223 12.18 -6.53 -11.43
C ASP A 223 11.07 -5.70 -10.74
N TYR A 224 11.24 -5.41 -9.45
CA TYR A 224 10.34 -4.59 -8.64
C TYR A 224 11.07 -3.41 -7.99
N HIS A 225 10.33 -2.36 -7.64
CA HIS A 225 10.86 -1.21 -6.90
C HIS A 225 11.08 -1.56 -5.43
N CYS A 226 12.35 -1.59 -4.98
CA CYS A 226 12.66 -1.81 -3.56
C CYS A 226 12.28 -0.58 -2.73
N TRP A 227 11.46 -0.76 -1.70
CA TRP A 227 11.08 0.33 -0.79
C TRP A 227 12.24 0.88 0.02
N CYS A 228 13.36 0.16 0.09
CA CYS A 228 14.62 0.66 0.61
C CYS A 228 15.24 1.82 -0.19
N LEU A 229 14.69 2.10 -1.37
CA LEU A 229 15.06 3.23 -2.23
C LEU A 229 14.11 4.43 -2.09
N ASP A 230 13.07 4.32 -1.26
CA ASP A 230 12.23 5.45 -0.90
C ASP A 230 13.02 6.39 0.03
N ASP A 231 12.83 7.71 -0.13
CA ASP A 231 13.48 8.75 0.69
C ASP A 231 12.71 9.08 1.98
#